data_AF-A0A952E7R2-F1
#
_entry.id   AF-A0A952E7R2-F1
#
_cell.length_a   1.000
_cell.length_b   1.000
_cell.length_c   1.000
_cell.angle_alpha   90.00
_cell.angle_beta   90.00
_cell.angle_gamma   90.00
#
_symmetry.space_group_name_H-M   'P 1'
#
loop_
_entity.id
_entity.type
_entity.pdbx_description
1 polymer ?
#
loop_
_entity_poly.entity_id
_entity_poly.type
_entity_poly.pdbx_seq_one_letter_code
_entity_poly.pdbx_strand_id
1 'polypeptide(L)'
;MSFRIEQQVGKHVYYYDVESYWDKNKKQPRQNRTFLGKKDPETGELISTHKGYSSMDYGNTYFLYELAKQLNLHILLKAFFPDIWQELLTCIFFEISEKKALYLCKPWMECTYNIAESDLSSQRISELLHDLGQQEEERFKFLKAWARQHDANEYVVFDITSFSSYAKNLDFLEWGYNRDREKLPQINFGIIYGEPSALPLFYTRYPGSIRMSV
;
A
#
# COMPACT_ATOMS: atom_id res chain seq x y z
N MET A 1 -18.90 26.10 -32.72
CA MET A 1 -19.47 24.74 -32.74
C MET A 1 -18.53 23.89 -33.56
N SER A 2 -17.90 22.90 -32.93
CA SER A 2 -17.13 21.89 -33.64
C SER A 2 -18.06 20.76 -34.08
N PHE A 3 -17.74 20.10 -35.19
CA PHE A 3 -18.47 18.91 -35.64
C PHE A 3 -17.48 17.85 -36.12
N ARG A 4 -17.82 16.59 -35.87
CA ARG A 4 -16.98 15.46 -36.27
C ARG A 4 -17.21 15.12 -37.73
N ILE A 5 -16.12 14.90 -38.46
CA ILE A 5 -16.14 14.38 -39.82
C ILE A 5 -15.40 13.06 -39.90
N GLU A 6 -15.90 12.18 -40.78
CA GLU A 6 -15.21 10.97 -41.21
C GLU A 6 -14.48 11.25 -42.52
N GLN A 7 -13.19 10.93 -42.57
CA GLN A 7 -12.39 11.04 -43.79
C GLN A 7 -11.82 9.67 -44.16
N GLN A 8 -12.18 9.16 -45.33
CA GLN A 8 -11.63 7.93 -45.87
C GLN A 8 -10.29 8.21 -46.57
N VAL A 9 -9.24 7.51 -46.16
CA VAL A 9 -7.91 7.56 -46.79
C VAL A 9 -7.47 6.13 -47.07
N GLY A 10 -7.52 5.73 -48.34
CA GLY A 10 -7.28 4.35 -48.76
C GLY A 10 -8.32 3.38 -48.18
N LYS A 11 -7.86 2.35 -47.47
CA LYS A 11 -8.72 1.33 -46.83
C LYS A 11 -9.20 1.70 -45.42
N HIS A 12 -8.85 2.87 -44.91
CA HIS A 12 -9.11 3.26 -43.53
C HIS A 12 -9.97 4.53 -43.44
N VAL A 13 -10.80 4.60 -42.41
CA VAL A 13 -11.61 5.78 -42.08
C VAL A 13 -11.03 6.42 -40.81
N TYR A 14 -10.97 7.75 -40.79
CA TYR A 14 -10.40 8.53 -39.69
C TYR A 14 -11.38 9.58 -39.21
N TYR A 15 -11.40 9.84 -37.91
CA TYR A 15 -12.21 10.89 -37.29
C TYR A 15 -11.40 12.17 -37.11
N TYR A 16 -12.00 13.30 -37.51
CA TYR A 16 -11.48 14.63 -37.26
C TYR A 16 -12.54 15.50 -36.59
N ASP A 17 -12.13 16.34 -35.64
CA ASP A 17 -12.96 17.45 -35.16
C ASP A 17 -12.68 18.68 -36.03
N VAL A 18 -13.75 19.33 -36.50
CA VAL A 18 -13.65 20.48 -37.39
C VAL A 18 -14.19 21.72 -36.71
N GLU A 19 -13.33 22.73 -36.60
CA GLU A 19 -13.68 24.04 -36.07
C GLU A 19 -13.57 25.11 -37.15
N SER A 20 -14.66 25.83 -37.40
CA SER A 20 -14.65 26.97 -38.32
C SER A 20 -14.11 28.23 -37.64
N TYR A 21 -13.19 28.93 -38.28
CA TYR A 21 -12.69 30.23 -37.84
C TYR A 21 -12.63 31.23 -39.01
N TRP A 22 -12.68 32.53 -38.70
CA TRP A 22 -12.56 33.58 -39.70
C TRP A 22 -11.09 34.00 -39.90
N ASP A 23 -10.55 33.85 -41.10
CA ASP A 23 -9.21 34.31 -41.45
C ASP A 23 -9.25 35.80 -41.82
N LYS A 24 -8.78 36.66 -40.92
CA LYS A 24 -8.79 38.13 -41.10
C LYS A 24 -7.92 38.60 -42.27
N ASN A 25 -6.84 37.90 -42.58
CA ASN A 25 -5.91 38.29 -43.65
C ASN A 25 -6.48 37.94 -45.01
N LYS A 26 -7.03 36.72 -45.13
CA LYS A 26 -7.61 36.21 -46.38
C LYS A 26 -9.10 36.57 -46.56
N LYS A 27 -9.69 37.26 -45.57
CA LYS A 27 -11.09 37.72 -45.53
C LYS A 27 -12.11 36.64 -45.95
N GLN A 28 -11.91 35.41 -45.47
CA GLN A 28 -12.78 34.28 -45.79
C GLN A 28 -12.88 33.30 -44.61
N PRO A 29 -13.98 32.55 -44.48
CA PRO A 29 -14.09 31.51 -43.46
C PRO A 29 -13.17 30.33 -43.81
N ARG A 30 -12.48 29.81 -42.79
CA ARG A 30 -11.62 28.62 -42.88
C ARG A 30 -11.96 27.63 -41.78
N GLN A 31 -11.39 26.44 -41.88
CA GLN A 31 -11.62 25.35 -40.95
C GLN A 31 -10.29 24.81 -40.46
N ASN A 32 -10.19 24.58 -39.15
CA ASN A 32 -9.13 23.80 -38.55
C ASN A 32 -9.62 22.36 -38.36
N ARG A 33 -8.76 21.38 -38.62
CA ARG A 33 -9.08 19.95 -38.47
C ARG A 33 -8.12 19.32 -37.47
N THR A 34 -8.65 18.89 -36.32
CA THR A 34 -7.86 18.17 -35.31
C THR A 34 -8.12 16.68 -35.45
N PHE A 35 -7.05 15.91 -35.65
CA PHE A 35 -7.12 14.46 -35.75
C PHE A 35 -7.52 13.85 -34.40
N LEU A 36 -8.57 13.01 -34.39
CA LEU A 36 -9.04 12.34 -33.17
C LEU A 36 -8.58 10.89 -33.09
N GLY A 37 -8.56 10.16 -34.20
CA GLY A 37 -8.16 8.76 -34.22
C GLY A 37 -8.64 8.00 -35.46
N LYS A 38 -8.30 6.72 -35.55
CA LYS A 38 -8.72 5.82 -36.62
C LYS A 38 -10.04 5.16 -36.25
N LYS A 39 -10.96 5.00 -37.20
CA LYS A 39 -12.20 4.23 -37.01
C LYS A 39 -11.90 2.74 -37.13
N ASP A 40 -12.41 1.96 -36.19
CA ASP A 40 -12.36 0.49 -36.25
C ASP A 40 -13.29 -0.02 -37.36
N PRO A 41 -12.80 -0.85 -38.30
CA PRO A 41 -13.61 -1.39 -39.39
C PRO A 41 -14.75 -2.34 -38.94
N GLU A 42 -14.61 -3.00 -37.79
CA GLU A 42 -15.59 -3.97 -37.30
C GLU A 42 -16.58 -3.33 -36.32
N THR A 43 -16.10 -2.51 -35.38
CA THR A 43 -16.96 -1.91 -34.34
C THR A 43 -17.47 -0.52 -34.70
N GLY A 44 -16.83 0.16 -35.66
CA GLY A 44 -17.15 1.54 -36.02
C GLY A 44 -16.74 2.58 -34.97
N GLU A 45 -16.10 2.16 -33.87
CA GLU A 45 -15.65 3.03 -32.79
C GLU A 45 -14.29 3.67 -33.09
N LEU A 46 -13.94 4.70 -32.32
CA LEU A 46 -12.68 5.40 -32.45
C LEU A 46 -11.57 4.62 -31.72
N ILE A 47 -10.60 4.12 -32.47
CA ILE A 47 -9.40 3.47 -31.96
C ILE A 47 -8.54 4.55 -31.29
N SER A 48 -8.41 4.48 -29.96
CA SER A 48 -7.52 5.35 -29.21
C SER A 48 -6.08 5.23 -29.72
N THR A 49 -5.51 6.34 -30.20
CA THR A 49 -4.11 6.43 -30.62
C THR A 49 -3.14 6.45 -29.44
N HIS A 50 -3.64 6.73 -28.24
CA HIS A 50 -2.87 6.67 -27.00
C HIS A 50 -2.93 5.27 -26.43
N LYS A 51 -2.07 4.36 -26.92
CA LYS A 51 -1.71 3.18 -26.13
C LYS A 51 -0.86 3.67 -24.97
N GLY A 52 -1.50 3.97 -23.84
CA GLY A 52 -0.79 4.22 -22.60
C GLY A 52 0.03 2.98 -22.27
N TYR A 53 1.36 3.13 -22.21
CA TYR A 53 2.21 2.10 -21.64
C TYR A 53 2.29 2.37 -20.14
N SER A 54 1.83 1.42 -19.32
CA SER A 54 2.09 1.43 -17.88
C SER A 54 3.40 0.70 -17.61
N SER A 55 4.30 1.34 -16.88
CA SER A 55 5.48 0.69 -16.30
C SER A 55 5.24 0.59 -14.80
N MET A 56 5.42 -0.60 -14.24
CA MET A 56 5.24 -0.86 -12.81
C MET A 56 6.44 -1.62 -12.27
N ASP A 57 6.81 -1.32 -11.03
CA ASP A 57 7.79 -2.07 -10.27
C ASP A 57 7.19 -3.40 -9.79
N TYR A 58 7.90 -4.51 -10.02
CA TYR A 58 7.44 -5.85 -9.67
C TYR A 58 8.41 -6.62 -8.77
N GLY A 59 9.71 -6.42 -8.93
CA GLY A 59 10.73 -7.24 -8.27
C GLY A 59 10.62 -7.25 -6.74
N ASN A 60 10.40 -6.08 -6.13
CA ASN A 60 10.32 -5.94 -4.67
C ASN A 60 9.10 -6.66 -4.11
N THR A 61 7.91 -6.43 -4.69
CA THR A 61 6.67 -7.03 -4.19
C THR A 61 6.60 -8.53 -4.48
N TYR A 62 7.14 -8.98 -5.61
CA TYR A 62 7.31 -10.41 -5.87
C TYR A 62 8.21 -11.08 -4.82
N PHE A 63 9.39 -10.53 -4.56
CA PHE A 63 10.32 -11.07 -3.57
C PHE A 63 9.70 -11.14 -2.17
N LEU A 64 9.08 -10.05 -1.72
CA LEU A 64 8.43 -10.00 -0.41
C LEU A 64 7.23 -10.96 -0.33
N TYR A 65 6.51 -11.18 -1.43
CA TYR A 65 5.44 -12.15 -1.47
C TYR A 65 5.94 -13.59 -1.41
N GLU A 66 7.02 -13.92 -2.09
CA GLU A 66 7.66 -15.24 -1.96
C GLU A 66 8.18 -15.49 -0.54
N LEU A 67 8.74 -14.47 0.13
CA LEU A 67 9.08 -14.58 1.56
C LEU A 67 7.84 -14.80 2.44
N ALA A 68 6.76 -14.06 2.20
CA ALA A 68 5.50 -14.23 2.91
C ALA A 68 4.87 -15.63 2.66
N LYS A 69 5.15 -16.25 1.52
CA LYS A 69 4.80 -17.65 1.25
C LYS A 69 5.66 -18.63 2.01
N GLN A 70 6.98 -18.47 1.99
CA GLN A 70 7.90 -19.33 2.72
C GLN A 70 7.61 -19.35 4.23
N LEU A 71 7.18 -18.20 4.78
CA LEU A 71 6.78 -18.07 6.18
C LEU A 71 5.33 -18.49 6.47
N ASN A 72 4.56 -18.87 5.44
CA ASN A 72 3.09 -19.06 5.47
C ASN A 72 2.32 -17.88 6.08
N LEU A 73 2.90 -16.68 6.08
CA LEU A 73 2.30 -15.48 6.64
C LEU A 73 0.97 -15.15 5.95
N HIS A 74 0.94 -15.25 4.61
CA HIS A 74 -0.26 -15.00 3.82
C HIS A 74 -1.43 -15.95 4.15
N ILE A 75 -1.15 -17.22 4.49
CA ILE A 75 -2.18 -18.19 4.89
C ILE A 75 -2.78 -17.80 6.23
N LEU A 76 -1.92 -17.48 7.21
CA LEU A 76 -2.38 -17.06 8.53
C LEU A 76 -3.15 -15.74 8.46
N LEU A 77 -2.64 -14.73 7.74
CA LEU A 77 -3.37 -13.47 7.56
C LEU A 77 -4.73 -13.71 6.90
N LYS A 78 -4.81 -14.55 5.87
CA LYS A 78 -6.08 -14.87 5.22
C LYS A 78 -7.04 -15.66 6.12
N ALA A 79 -6.52 -16.48 7.03
CA ALA A 79 -7.35 -17.24 7.97
C ALA A 79 -7.96 -16.38 9.08
N PHE A 80 -7.20 -15.41 9.61
CA PHE A 80 -7.66 -14.56 10.72
C PHE A 80 -8.26 -13.22 10.27
N PHE A 81 -7.85 -12.72 9.11
CA PHE A 81 -8.27 -11.42 8.57
C PHE A 81 -8.68 -11.55 7.08
N PRO A 82 -9.68 -12.40 6.75
CA PRO A 82 -10.00 -12.79 5.38
C PRO A 82 -10.41 -11.63 4.47
N ASP A 83 -10.98 -10.56 5.03
CA ASP A 83 -11.47 -9.41 4.27
C ASP A 83 -10.41 -8.33 4.03
N ILE A 84 -9.27 -8.39 4.76
CA ILE A 84 -8.26 -7.32 4.77
C ILE A 84 -6.81 -7.81 4.60
N TRP A 85 -6.59 -9.11 4.41
CA TRP A 85 -5.24 -9.69 4.39
C TRP A 85 -4.37 -9.15 3.24
N GLN A 86 -4.97 -8.77 2.10
CA GLN A 86 -4.24 -8.23 0.95
C GLN A 86 -3.77 -6.81 1.23
N GLU A 87 -4.63 -6.01 1.86
CA GLU A 87 -4.34 -4.65 2.32
C GLU A 87 -3.24 -4.66 3.37
N LEU A 88 -3.31 -5.56 4.35
CA LEU A 88 -2.28 -5.73 5.38
C LEU A 88 -0.93 -6.09 4.75
N LEU A 89 -0.88 -7.08 3.86
CA LEU A 89 0.37 -7.43 3.16
C LEU A 89 0.91 -6.28 2.32
N THR A 90 0.04 -5.54 1.65
CA THR A 90 0.44 -4.39 0.82
C THR A 90 1.05 -3.28 1.68
N CYS A 91 0.45 -2.96 2.83
CA CYS A 91 1.02 -2.01 3.79
C CYS A 91 2.37 -2.50 4.35
N ILE A 92 2.49 -3.80 4.68
CA ILE A 92 3.75 -4.39 5.16
C ILE A 92 4.84 -4.26 4.09
N PHE A 93 4.51 -4.55 2.83
CA PHE A 93 5.48 -4.47 1.73
C PHE A 93 5.94 -3.05 1.47
N PHE A 94 5.00 -2.09 1.55
CA PHE A 94 5.32 -0.67 1.47
C PHE A 94 6.27 -0.25 2.60
N GLU A 95 5.99 -0.60 3.86
CA GLU A 95 6.84 -0.24 5.01
C GLU A 95 8.25 -0.83 4.89
N ILE A 96 8.38 -2.08 4.45
CA ILE A 96 9.68 -2.73 4.24
C ILE A 96 10.45 -2.07 3.09
N SER A 97 9.77 -1.76 1.98
CA SER A 97 10.40 -1.25 0.75
C SER A 97 10.79 0.22 0.87
N GLU A 98 9.89 1.05 1.37
CA GLU A 98 10.00 2.51 1.34
C GLU A 98 10.44 3.13 2.66
N LYS A 99 10.09 2.50 3.80
CA LYS A 99 10.30 3.04 5.16
C LYS A 99 9.76 4.46 5.33
N LYS A 100 8.61 4.72 4.72
CA LYS A 100 7.91 6.01 4.71
C LYS A 100 6.57 5.87 5.40
N ALA A 101 5.97 6.99 5.79
CA ALA A 101 4.65 6.98 6.42
C ALA A 101 3.57 6.38 5.51
N LEU A 102 2.70 5.54 6.08
CA LEU A 102 1.65 4.80 5.37
C LEU A 102 0.72 5.63 4.47
N TYR A 103 0.52 6.93 4.74
CA TYR A 103 -0.30 7.77 3.86
C TYR A 103 0.26 7.88 2.43
N LEU A 104 1.54 7.55 2.23
CA LEU A 104 2.22 7.49 0.94
C LEU A 104 2.11 6.12 0.24
N CYS A 105 1.40 5.16 0.84
CA CYS A 105 1.21 3.83 0.25
C CYS A 105 0.43 3.89 -1.06
N LYS A 106 -0.62 4.71 -1.15
CA LYS A 106 -1.40 4.87 -2.40
C LYS A 106 -0.55 5.33 -3.59
N PRO A 107 0.20 6.45 -3.52
CA PRO A 107 1.10 6.84 -4.61
C PRO A 107 2.11 5.75 -4.99
N TRP A 108 2.58 4.96 -4.02
CA TRP A 108 3.48 3.84 -4.30
C TRP A 108 2.80 2.70 -5.06
N MET A 109 1.53 2.40 -4.75
CA MET A 109 0.74 1.39 -5.48
C MET A 109 0.49 1.78 -6.93
N GLU A 110 0.40 3.06 -7.26
CA GLU A 110 0.19 3.54 -8.64
C GLU A 110 1.36 3.16 -9.57
N CYS A 111 2.55 2.98 -9.01
CA CYS A 111 3.77 2.62 -9.74
C CYS A 111 4.27 1.21 -9.43
N THR A 112 3.60 0.44 -8.57
CA THR A 112 4.09 -0.85 -8.08
C THR A 112 3.01 -1.92 -8.18
N TYR A 113 3.36 -3.08 -8.74
CA TYR A 113 2.49 -4.23 -8.72
C TYR A 113 2.23 -4.66 -7.28
N ASN A 114 0.97 -4.73 -6.88
CA ASN A 114 0.57 -5.00 -5.51
C ASN A 114 -0.60 -6.00 -5.46
N ILE A 115 -0.87 -6.53 -4.28
CA ILE A 115 -1.83 -7.64 -4.08
C ILE A 115 -3.21 -7.11 -3.72
N ALA A 116 -3.29 -5.91 -3.12
CA ALA A 116 -4.56 -5.29 -2.76
C ALA A 116 -5.33 -4.88 -4.01
N GLU A 117 -6.59 -5.27 -4.08
CA GLU A 117 -7.49 -4.86 -5.16
C GLU A 117 -8.16 -3.51 -4.86
N SER A 118 -8.15 -3.10 -3.58
CA SER A 118 -8.77 -1.87 -3.10
C SER A 118 -7.78 -0.70 -3.03
N ASP A 119 -8.31 0.52 -3.14
CA ASP A 119 -7.51 1.75 -3.00
C ASP A 119 -7.12 1.98 -1.52
N LEU A 120 -5.83 2.04 -1.23
CA LEU A 120 -5.30 2.32 0.10
C LEU A 120 -5.05 3.81 0.33
N SER A 121 -6.11 4.61 0.20
CA SER A 121 -6.05 6.02 0.58
C SER A 121 -5.70 6.20 2.07
N SER A 122 -5.18 7.37 2.44
CA SER A 122 -4.81 7.67 3.84
C SER A 122 -5.97 7.45 4.82
N GLN A 123 -7.20 7.79 4.40
CA GLN A 123 -8.40 7.57 5.20
C GLN A 123 -8.71 6.09 5.33
N ARG A 124 -8.62 5.32 4.25
CA ARG A 124 -8.89 3.88 4.28
C ARG A 124 -7.88 3.12 5.12
N ILE A 125 -6.60 3.50 5.05
CA ILE A 125 -5.55 2.96 5.92
C ILE A 125 -5.84 3.30 7.39
N SER A 126 -6.30 4.52 7.67
CA SER A 126 -6.62 4.93 9.05
C SER A 126 -7.78 4.10 9.62
N GLU A 127 -8.82 3.85 8.83
CA GLU A 127 -9.93 2.95 9.18
C GLU A 127 -9.44 1.51 9.38
N LEU A 128 -8.65 0.98 8.44
CA LEU A 128 -8.06 -0.36 8.51
C LEU A 128 -7.28 -0.56 9.81
N LEU A 129 -6.40 0.37 10.17
CA LEU A 129 -5.59 0.29 11.38
C LEU A 129 -6.42 0.48 12.65
N HIS A 130 -7.45 1.33 12.60
CA HIS A 130 -8.38 1.53 13.71
C HIS A 130 -9.13 0.22 14.00
N ASP A 131 -9.75 -0.37 12.98
CA ASP A 131 -10.54 -1.61 13.10
C ASP A 131 -9.65 -2.78 13.51
N LEU A 132 -8.48 -2.94 12.86
CA LEU A 132 -7.50 -3.94 13.24
C LEU A 132 -7.07 -3.75 14.70
N GLY A 133 -6.92 -2.51 15.16
CA GLY A 133 -6.56 -2.14 16.53
C GLY A 133 -7.61 -2.50 17.57
N GLN A 134 -8.90 -2.52 17.22
CA GLN A 134 -9.98 -2.96 18.09
C GLN A 134 -10.10 -4.50 18.19
N GLN A 135 -9.60 -5.23 17.20
CA GLN A 135 -9.68 -6.69 17.13
C GLN A 135 -8.61 -7.42 17.98
N GLU A 136 -8.52 -7.12 19.28
CA GLU A 136 -7.45 -7.65 20.15
C GLU A 136 -7.45 -9.18 20.23
N GLU A 137 -8.62 -9.81 20.34
CA GLU A 137 -8.74 -11.26 20.43
C GLU A 137 -8.25 -11.95 19.14
N GLU A 138 -8.60 -11.44 17.97
CA GLU A 138 -8.16 -12.01 16.69
C GLU A 138 -6.67 -11.80 16.45
N ARG A 139 -6.12 -10.63 16.81
CA ARG A 139 -4.65 -10.42 16.81
C ARG A 139 -3.94 -11.41 17.73
N PHE A 140 -4.49 -11.66 18.92
CA PHE A 140 -3.93 -12.64 19.85
C PHE A 140 -3.98 -14.06 19.30
N LYS A 141 -5.11 -14.47 18.70
CA LYS A 141 -5.25 -15.78 18.03
C LYS A 141 -4.27 -15.94 16.88
N PHE A 142 -4.11 -14.91 16.05
CA PHE A 142 -3.12 -14.86 14.97
C PHE A 142 -1.71 -15.06 15.49
N LEU A 143 -1.28 -14.28 16.50
CA LEU A 143 0.06 -14.39 17.08
C LEU A 143 0.31 -15.77 17.70
N LYS A 144 -0.70 -16.36 18.35
CA LYS A 144 -0.61 -17.72 18.89
C LYS A 144 -0.46 -18.77 17.81
N ALA A 145 -1.17 -18.63 16.69
CA ALA A 145 -1.04 -19.52 15.54
C ALA A 145 0.33 -19.36 14.86
N TRP A 146 0.80 -18.12 14.71
CA TRP A 146 2.13 -17.80 14.20
C TRP A 146 3.24 -18.45 15.05
N ALA A 147 3.21 -18.26 16.37
CA ALA A 147 4.19 -18.84 17.27
C ALA A 147 4.21 -20.38 17.20
N ARG A 148 3.04 -21.02 17.16
CA ARG A 148 2.93 -22.48 17.01
C ARG A 148 3.48 -23.01 15.69
N GLN A 149 3.30 -22.25 14.62
CA GLN A 149 3.82 -22.63 13.31
C GLN A 149 5.36 -22.59 13.28
N HIS A 150 5.96 -21.72 14.08
CA HIS A 150 7.40 -21.51 14.16
C HIS A 150 8.01 -21.98 15.49
N ASP A 151 7.43 -23.01 16.11
CA ASP A 151 7.84 -23.52 17.44
C ASP A 151 9.12 -24.36 17.43
N ALA A 152 9.80 -24.45 16.28
CA ALA A 152 11.07 -25.16 16.13
C ALA A 152 12.26 -24.35 16.71
N ASN A 153 12.15 -23.91 17.96
CA ASN A 153 13.16 -23.13 18.66
C ASN A 153 13.71 -23.92 19.85
N GLU A 154 15.03 -23.89 20.01
CA GLU A 154 15.72 -24.43 21.17
C GLU A 154 15.58 -23.49 22.38
N TYR A 155 15.63 -22.19 22.12
CA TYR A 155 15.52 -21.14 23.13
C TYR A 155 14.53 -20.08 22.72
N VAL A 156 13.90 -19.50 23.72
CA VAL A 156 13.05 -18.33 23.57
C VAL A 156 13.72 -17.18 24.30
N VAL A 157 14.04 -16.12 23.56
CA VAL A 157 14.64 -14.92 24.12
C VAL A 157 13.59 -13.84 24.23
N PHE A 158 13.61 -13.14 25.35
CA PHE A 158 12.75 -12.02 25.63
C PHE A 158 13.60 -10.78 25.82
N ASP A 159 13.32 -9.76 25.02
CA ASP A 159 13.97 -8.45 25.14
C ASP A 159 12.92 -7.35 25.15
N ILE A 160 13.25 -6.22 25.79
CA ILE A 160 12.33 -5.10 25.95
C ILE A 160 13.01 -3.83 25.45
N THR A 161 12.33 -3.15 24.54
CA THR A 161 12.76 -1.87 24.00
C THR A 161 11.77 -0.77 24.33
N SER A 162 12.23 0.46 24.47
CA SER A 162 11.40 1.63 24.80
C SER A 162 11.32 2.59 23.62
N PHE A 163 10.13 3.06 23.29
CA PHE A 163 9.90 4.09 22.28
C PHE A 163 9.43 5.38 22.95
N SER A 164 10.21 6.46 22.84
CA SER A 164 9.80 7.80 23.24
C SER A 164 8.86 8.42 22.22
N SER A 165 7.86 9.20 22.65
CA SER A 165 6.99 9.92 21.74
C SER A 165 6.48 11.25 22.31
N TYR A 166 6.07 12.15 21.42
CA TYR A 166 5.36 13.39 21.74
C TYR A 166 3.83 13.26 21.65
N ALA A 167 3.33 12.06 21.31
CA ALA A 167 1.90 11.81 21.15
C ALA A 167 1.16 12.06 22.46
N LYS A 168 0.03 12.79 22.39
CA LYS A 168 -0.77 13.13 23.57
C LYS A 168 -1.91 12.14 23.86
N ASN A 169 -2.27 11.32 22.87
CA ASN A 169 -3.44 10.45 22.91
C ASN A 169 -3.05 8.96 22.89
N LEU A 170 -1.91 8.62 23.49
CA LEU A 170 -1.48 7.24 23.70
C LEU A 170 -1.48 6.95 25.19
N ASP A 171 -2.45 6.17 25.66
CA ASP A 171 -2.64 5.90 27.09
C ASP A 171 -1.46 5.17 27.74
N PHE A 172 -0.71 4.39 26.96
CA PHE A 172 0.49 3.67 27.41
C PHE A 172 1.75 4.55 27.51
N LEU A 173 1.68 5.78 27.01
CA LEU A 173 2.82 6.69 26.94
C LEU A 173 2.98 7.40 28.29
N GLU A 174 3.86 6.86 29.12
CA GLU A 174 4.07 7.32 30.49
C GLU A 174 5.52 7.71 30.75
N TRP A 175 5.73 8.57 31.74
CA TRP A 175 7.07 8.93 32.18
C TRP A 175 7.75 7.73 32.84
N GLY A 176 8.90 7.35 32.33
CA GLY A 176 9.68 6.19 32.78
C GLY A 176 11.16 6.47 32.90
N TYR A 177 11.92 5.45 33.31
CA TYR A 177 13.37 5.50 33.18
C TYR A 177 13.74 5.24 31.72
N ASN A 178 14.10 6.30 31.00
CA ASN A 178 14.56 6.21 29.63
C ASN A 178 16.08 5.94 29.63
N ARG A 179 16.51 4.83 29.02
CA ARG A 179 17.93 4.44 28.90
C ARG A 179 18.77 5.50 28.18
N ASP A 180 18.18 6.17 27.20
CA ASP A 180 18.81 7.21 26.37
C ASP A 180 18.70 8.62 27.00
N ARG A 181 18.15 8.71 28.22
CA ARG A 181 17.97 9.94 29.01
C ARG A 181 17.14 11.03 28.33
N GLU A 182 16.31 10.67 27.36
CA GLU A 182 15.40 11.62 26.74
C GLU A 182 14.32 12.06 27.74
N LYS A 183 13.98 13.35 27.71
CA LYS A 183 12.92 13.91 28.57
C LYS A 183 11.55 13.77 27.89
N LEU A 184 11.20 12.55 27.53
CA LEU A 184 9.94 12.23 26.87
C LEU A 184 9.25 11.05 27.54
N PRO A 185 7.90 11.02 27.58
CA PRO A 185 7.19 9.84 27.98
C PRO A 185 7.42 8.73 26.93
N GLN A 186 7.41 7.49 27.39
CA GLN A 186 7.80 6.32 26.60
C GLN A 186 6.74 5.22 26.68
N ILE A 187 6.76 4.33 25.69
CA ILE A 187 6.06 3.05 25.73
C ILE A 187 7.09 1.93 25.67
N ASN A 188 6.93 0.92 26.51
CA ASN A 188 7.82 -0.23 26.53
C ASN A 188 7.21 -1.35 25.67
N PHE A 189 8.03 -2.02 24.88
CA PHE A 189 7.62 -3.06 23.95
C PHE A 189 8.47 -4.30 24.21
N GLY A 190 7.83 -5.35 24.74
CA GLY A 190 8.46 -6.64 24.95
C GLY A 190 8.31 -7.50 23.71
N ILE A 191 9.42 -8.01 23.18
CA ILE A 191 9.45 -8.90 22.02
C ILE A 191 9.99 -10.25 22.46
N ILE A 192 9.29 -11.30 22.06
CA ILE A 192 9.72 -12.69 22.21
C ILE A 192 10.19 -13.16 20.84
N TYR A 193 11.43 -13.62 20.73
CA TYR A 193 11.96 -14.22 19.50
C TYR A 193 12.56 -15.60 19.77
N GLY A 194 12.50 -16.46 18.75
CA GLY A 194 12.99 -17.84 18.83
C GLY A 194 14.41 -17.99 18.28
N GLU A 195 15.22 -18.84 18.90
CA GLU A 195 16.55 -19.26 18.43
C GLU A 195 16.53 -20.77 18.15
N PRO A 196 17.05 -21.25 17.00
CA PRO A 196 17.83 -20.53 15.98
C PRO A 196 17.00 -19.89 14.85
N SER A 197 15.66 -19.88 14.92
CA SER A 197 14.83 -19.37 13.82
C SER A 197 15.02 -17.88 13.54
N ALA A 198 15.46 -17.11 14.55
CA ALA A 198 15.56 -15.66 14.55
C ALA A 198 14.24 -14.95 14.20
N LEU A 199 13.10 -15.63 14.37
CA LEU A 199 11.79 -15.06 14.09
C LEU A 199 11.16 -14.45 15.35
N PRO A 200 10.52 -13.27 15.25
CA PRO A 200 9.69 -12.75 16.32
C PRO A 200 8.44 -13.63 16.46
N LEU A 201 8.21 -14.18 17.65
CA LEU A 201 7.09 -15.09 17.94
C LEU A 201 5.90 -14.34 18.54
N PHE A 202 6.17 -13.36 19.40
CA PHE A 202 5.13 -12.64 20.12
C PHE A 202 5.62 -11.25 20.53
N TYR A 203 4.68 -10.34 20.76
CA TYR A 203 4.98 -9.05 21.35
C TYR A 203 3.94 -8.64 22.38
N THR A 204 4.33 -7.77 23.30
CA THR A 204 3.42 -7.16 24.27
C THR A 204 3.83 -5.72 24.55
N ARG A 205 2.85 -4.90 24.92
CA ARG A 205 3.02 -3.48 25.22
C ARG A 205 2.91 -3.27 26.72
N TYR A 206 3.79 -2.44 27.26
CA TYR A 206 3.83 -2.07 28.66
C TYR A 206 3.80 -0.54 28.80
N PRO A 207 3.11 -0.01 29.82
CA PRO A 207 3.19 1.40 30.15
C PRO A 207 4.63 1.83 30.43
N GLY A 208 4.99 3.05 30.02
CA GLY A 208 6.35 3.58 30.16
C GLY A 208 6.87 3.65 31.60
N SER A 209 5.98 3.75 32.60
CA SER A 209 6.34 3.83 34.01
C SER A 209 6.86 2.52 34.60
N ILE A 210 6.64 1.38 33.92
CA ILE A 210 7.10 0.08 34.38
C ILE A 210 8.63 0.06 34.36
N ARG A 211 9.23 0.12 35.56
CA ARG A 211 10.66 -0.06 35.76
C ARG A 211 10.97 -1.55 35.68
N MET A 212 11.80 -1.91 34.72
CA MET A 212 12.38 -3.24 34.67
C MET A 212 13.72 -3.20 35.38
N SER A 213 13.75 -3.74 36.59
CA SER A 213 14.99 -4.16 37.22
C SER A 213 15.52 -5.36 36.44
N VAL A 214 16.50 -5.12 35.59
CA VAL A 214 17.40 -6.17 35.10
C VAL A 214 18.45 -6.44 36.17
#